data_AF-A0AAU5TMX7-F1
#
_entry.id   AF-A0AAU5TMX7-F1
#
_cell.length_a   1.000
_cell.length_b   1.000
_cell.length_c   1.000
_cell.angle_alpha   90.00
_cell.angle_beta   90.00
_cell.angle_gamma   90.00
#
_symmetry.space_group_name_H-M   'P 1'
#
loop_
_entity.id
_entity.type
_entity.pdbx_description
1 polymer ?
#
loop_
_entity_poly.entity_id
_entity_poly.type
_entity_poly.pdbx_seq_one_letter_code
_entity_poly.pdbx_strand_id
1 'polypeptide(L)'
;MTRARRLLAATLTAVALQVTPASAADSPPEGVVTWGASADRMGDGVADRGYRMVVHTSVAGRDPRIRLSNAFGDRPVTFDSVYAGIQREGAELVRGSNRRLGFGGADSVTVPAGATVYSDPLPGKLPAGTDLVVSVHTPDAAGPVTGHWMAMQTSYLAEGDHTAEESGARWAASIGSWFYLDAVSVRAAPDTGAVVALGDSITDGWRSTTDLNRRWPDYLARRLQKARTTVKGVANEGIAGNRVLTDGPGQSALNRLDRDVLSQPGVRTVFLFEGVNDIKSHTGVTAQNMIDGYREIADRVHAAGKCLVVSTVGPFKGWSEWDPAAETVRQEVNRFIRDSGEFDAVTDFDRILRSPYDHERMLPFFDGGDHIHPGDKGMQAMADAVDLDGLECDGS
;
A
#
# COMPACT_ATOMS: atom_id res chain seq x y z
N MET A 1 7.17 84.78 -11.62
CA MET A 1 6.11 83.89 -12.14
C MET A 1 6.70 82.98 -13.21
N THR A 2 7.00 81.71 -12.95
CA THR A 2 6.71 80.55 -13.83
C THR A 2 7.27 79.22 -13.28
N ARG A 3 6.31 78.36 -12.91
CA ARG A 3 6.25 76.89 -12.98
C ARG A 3 7.44 76.04 -12.48
N ALA A 4 7.27 75.52 -11.26
CA ALA A 4 7.84 74.26 -10.81
C ALA A 4 6.97 73.08 -11.31
N ARG A 5 7.59 72.05 -11.92
CA ARG A 5 6.98 70.73 -12.15
C ARG A 5 7.58 69.77 -11.12
N ARG A 6 6.75 69.23 -10.23
CA ARG A 6 7.11 68.15 -9.29
C ARG A 6 7.09 66.82 -10.04
N LEU A 7 8.16 66.05 -9.95
CA LEU A 7 8.20 64.62 -10.29
C LEU A 7 7.81 63.84 -9.03
N LEU A 8 6.75 63.03 -9.11
CA LEU A 8 6.44 62.01 -8.10
C LEU A 8 7.38 60.82 -8.31
N ALA A 9 8.17 60.47 -7.30
CA ALA A 9 8.86 59.18 -7.22
C ALA A 9 7.91 58.17 -6.54
N ALA A 10 7.49 57.14 -7.27
CA ALA A 10 6.78 56.00 -6.70
C ALA A 10 7.79 55.00 -6.15
N THR A 11 7.81 54.82 -4.83
CA THR A 11 8.57 53.74 -4.17
C THR A 11 7.82 52.42 -4.34
N LEU A 12 8.38 51.52 -5.15
CA LEU A 12 7.98 50.11 -5.24
C LEU A 12 8.64 49.35 -4.08
N THR A 13 7.85 48.95 -3.09
CA THR A 13 8.26 48.04 -2.03
C THR A 13 8.20 46.62 -2.57
N ALA A 14 9.36 46.03 -2.89
CA ALA A 14 9.45 44.62 -3.25
C ALA A 14 9.25 43.76 -1.99
N VAL A 15 8.10 43.08 -1.89
CA VAL A 15 7.89 42.04 -0.90
C VAL A 15 8.60 40.79 -1.42
N ALA A 16 9.76 40.47 -0.84
CA ALA A 16 10.41 39.19 -1.06
C ALA A 16 9.58 38.10 -0.39
N LEU A 17 8.87 37.28 -1.19
CA LEU A 17 8.34 36.01 -0.69
C LEU A 17 9.54 35.12 -0.35
N GLN A 18 9.81 34.94 0.94
CA GLN A 18 10.67 33.87 1.40
C GLN A 18 9.93 32.56 1.16
N VAL A 19 10.25 31.88 0.07
CA VAL A 19 9.90 30.48 -0.13
C VAL A 19 10.71 29.70 0.89
N THR A 20 10.06 29.26 1.96
CA THR A 20 10.64 28.25 2.86
C THR A 20 10.89 26.99 2.02
N PRO A 21 12.10 26.42 2.04
CA PRO A 21 12.35 25.16 1.34
C PRO A 21 11.38 24.11 1.88
N ALA A 22 10.84 23.28 0.98
CA ALA A 22 10.09 22.10 1.38
C ALA A 22 10.92 21.32 2.39
N SER A 23 10.31 21.00 3.54
CA SER A 23 10.96 20.16 4.54
C SER A 23 11.42 18.89 3.86
N ALA A 24 12.68 18.52 4.09
CA ALA A 24 13.17 17.18 3.82
C ALA A 24 12.14 16.18 4.38
N ALA A 25 11.89 15.10 3.64
CA ALA A 25 11.03 14.02 4.11
C ALA A 25 11.46 13.64 5.54
N ASP A 26 10.59 13.93 6.51
CA ASP A 26 10.83 13.53 7.90
C ASP A 26 11.12 12.03 7.90
N SER A 27 12.16 11.62 8.63
CA SER A 27 12.41 10.19 8.85
C SER A 27 11.11 9.52 9.29
N PRO A 28 10.80 8.29 8.83
CA PRO A 28 9.58 7.61 9.22
C PRO A 28 9.45 7.64 10.74
N PRO A 29 8.27 7.97 11.29
CA PRO A 29 8.09 8.01 12.73
C PRO A 29 8.47 6.66 13.32
N GLU A 30 9.05 6.67 14.52
CA GLU A 30 9.38 5.46 15.26
C GLU A 30 8.16 4.53 15.33
N GLY A 31 8.31 3.29 14.85
CA GLY A 31 7.23 2.31 14.81
C GLY A 31 7.43 1.24 13.76
N VAL A 32 6.45 0.34 13.69
CA VAL A 32 6.37 -0.76 12.72
C VAL A 32 5.03 -0.67 12.00
N VAL A 33 5.06 -0.72 10.67
CA VAL A 33 3.84 -0.79 9.86
C VAL A 33 3.06 -2.06 10.19
N THR A 34 1.77 -1.89 10.47
CA THR A 34 0.83 -2.99 10.73
C THR A 34 -0.22 -3.13 9.64
N TRP A 35 -0.33 -2.16 8.75
CA TRP A 35 -1.18 -2.20 7.57
C TRP A 35 -0.68 -1.11 6.62
N GLY A 36 -0.74 -1.36 5.32
CA GLY A 36 -0.44 -0.38 4.29
C GLY A 36 -1.18 -0.72 3.00
N ALA A 37 -1.36 0.29 2.16
CA ALA A 37 -1.94 0.17 0.83
C ALA A 37 -1.32 1.22 -0.08
N SER A 38 -0.97 0.81 -1.30
CA SER A 38 -0.30 1.69 -2.24
C SER A 38 -1.21 2.84 -2.63
N ALA A 39 -0.65 4.04 -2.69
CA ALA A 39 -1.37 5.20 -3.19
C ALA A 39 -1.56 5.09 -4.72
N ASP A 40 -2.78 5.32 -5.16
CA ASP A 40 -3.23 5.44 -6.54
C ASP A 40 -3.98 6.74 -6.76
N ARG A 41 -3.99 7.17 -8.02
CA ARG A 41 -4.86 8.25 -8.47
C ARG A 41 -6.27 7.73 -8.64
N MET A 42 -7.19 8.29 -7.87
CA MET A 42 -8.62 7.99 -7.95
C MET A 42 -9.33 9.00 -8.87
N GLY A 43 -10.66 9.09 -8.76
CA GLY A 43 -11.45 10.13 -9.39
C GLY A 43 -11.30 11.50 -8.72
N ASP A 44 -12.23 12.40 -9.04
CA ASP A 44 -12.28 13.72 -8.41
C ASP A 44 -12.90 13.66 -7.01
N GLY A 45 -12.34 14.45 -6.10
CA GLY A 45 -12.82 14.63 -4.75
C GLY A 45 -14.14 15.37 -4.71
N VAL A 46 -14.93 15.04 -3.69
CA VAL A 46 -16.20 15.69 -3.41
C VAL A 46 -16.09 16.36 -2.05
N ALA A 47 -16.38 17.65 -2.01
CA ALA A 47 -16.45 18.42 -0.77
C ALA A 47 -17.51 17.85 0.19
N ASP A 48 -17.37 18.17 1.47
CA ASP A 48 -18.28 17.77 2.56
C ASP A 48 -18.55 16.25 2.56
N ARG A 49 -17.47 15.46 2.53
CA ARG A 49 -17.51 14.00 2.41
C ARG A 49 -16.80 13.33 3.57
N GLY A 50 -17.51 12.42 4.22
CA GLY A 50 -16.95 11.47 5.18
C GLY A 50 -16.58 10.14 4.50
N TYR A 51 -15.43 9.60 4.87
CA TYR A 51 -14.95 8.27 4.48
C TYR A 51 -14.70 7.46 5.75
N ARG A 52 -15.22 6.24 5.82
CA ARG A 52 -15.00 5.29 6.92
C ARG A 52 -14.37 4.03 6.37
N MET A 53 -13.08 3.90 6.61
CA MET A 53 -12.22 2.87 6.04
C MET A 53 -11.94 1.77 7.05
N VAL A 54 -12.25 0.54 6.70
CA VAL A 54 -11.93 -0.63 7.51
C VAL A 54 -10.59 -1.20 7.03
N VAL A 55 -9.65 -1.42 7.95
CA VAL A 55 -8.33 -1.99 7.66
C VAL A 55 -8.00 -3.12 8.64
N HIS A 56 -7.40 -4.20 8.12
CA HIS A 56 -7.03 -5.37 8.93
C HIS A 56 -5.56 -5.31 9.32
N THR A 57 -5.29 -5.21 10.62
CA THR A 57 -3.95 -4.98 11.15
C THR A 57 -3.17 -6.29 11.33
N SER A 58 -1.88 -6.30 11.01
CA SER A 58 -0.99 -7.46 11.12
C SER A 58 -0.34 -7.64 12.51
N VAL A 59 0.41 -6.64 13.00
CA VAL A 59 1.24 -6.72 14.21
C VAL A 59 0.63 -5.94 15.36
N ALA A 60 0.67 -6.55 16.54
CA ALA A 60 0.22 -5.89 17.76
C ALA A 60 1.18 -4.78 18.18
N GLY A 61 0.66 -3.73 18.80
CA GLY A 61 1.50 -2.71 19.40
C GLY A 61 0.71 -1.72 20.23
N ARG A 62 1.33 -0.55 20.43
CA ARG A 62 0.74 0.56 21.16
C ARG A 62 0.76 1.83 20.34
N ASP A 63 -0.09 2.74 20.75
CA ASP A 63 -0.14 4.11 20.30
C ASP A 63 -0.15 4.23 18.77
N PRO A 64 -1.14 3.61 18.08
CA PRO A 64 -1.18 3.60 16.63
C PRO A 64 -1.15 5.01 16.06
N ARG A 65 -0.47 5.14 14.91
CA ARG A 65 -0.48 6.33 14.06
C ARG A 65 -1.01 5.95 12.70
N ILE A 66 -1.81 6.83 12.11
CA ILE A 66 -2.24 6.71 10.72
C ILE A 66 -1.41 7.64 9.85
N ARG A 67 -1.18 7.27 8.58
CA ARG A 67 -0.64 8.17 7.56
C ARG A 67 -1.73 8.53 6.58
N LEU A 68 -1.98 9.83 6.45
CA LEU A 68 -2.85 10.39 5.42
C LEU A 68 -2.00 10.88 4.25
N SER A 69 -2.52 10.72 3.04
CA SER A 69 -1.78 10.90 1.78
C SER A 69 -2.55 11.76 0.79
N ASN A 70 -1.83 12.70 0.20
CA ASN A 70 -2.26 13.52 -0.93
C ASN A 70 -1.27 13.39 -2.10
N ALA A 71 -0.69 12.20 -2.28
CA ALA A 71 0.36 11.91 -3.26
C ALA A 71 -0.03 12.26 -4.71
N PHE A 72 -1.30 12.08 -5.07
CA PHE A 72 -1.83 12.31 -6.42
C PHE A 72 -2.74 13.54 -6.54
N GLY A 73 -2.93 14.29 -5.47
CA GLY A 73 -3.69 15.55 -5.53
C GLY A 73 -2.88 16.66 -6.18
N ASP A 74 -3.58 17.57 -6.86
CA ASP A 74 -2.99 18.75 -7.51
C ASP A 74 -3.12 20.03 -6.65
N ARG A 75 -3.72 19.91 -5.46
CA ARG A 75 -3.95 21.00 -4.49
C ARG A 75 -3.93 20.47 -3.06
N PRO A 76 -3.81 21.34 -2.05
CA PRO A 76 -3.91 20.92 -0.66
C PRO A 76 -5.29 20.32 -0.34
N VAL A 77 -5.33 19.31 0.53
CA VAL A 77 -6.56 18.71 1.06
C VAL A 77 -6.62 18.90 2.56
N THR A 78 -7.76 19.34 3.08
CA THR A 78 -7.97 19.49 4.52
C THR A 78 -8.69 18.26 5.09
N PHE A 79 -8.18 17.76 6.21
CA PHE A 79 -8.88 16.81 7.08
C PHE A 79 -9.19 17.54 8.38
N ASP A 80 -10.45 17.88 8.60
CA ASP A 80 -10.91 18.63 9.78
C ASP A 80 -11.50 17.74 10.89
N SER A 81 -11.75 16.47 10.57
CA SER A 81 -12.26 15.46 11.50
C SER A 81 -11.69 14.10 11.15
N VAL A 82 -10.89 13.53 12.07
CA VAL A 82 -10.23 12.22 11.89
C VAL A 82 -10.40 11.42 13.17
N TYR A 83 -10.92 10.20 13.04
CA TYR A 83 -11.17 9.29 14.14
C TYR A 83 -10.69 7.88 13.82
N ALA A 84 -10.32 7.12 14.84
CA ALA A 84 -10.07 5.70 14.73
C ALA A 84 -10.79 4.92 15.84
N GLY A 85 -11.41 3.79 15.48
CA GLY A 85 -12.12 2.91 16.40
C GLY A 85 -12.05 1.44 15.96
N ILE A 86 -12.64 0.54 16.74
CA ILE A 86 -12.63 -0.89 16.44
C ILE A 86 -13.95 -1.29 15.79
N GLN A 87 -13.87 -2.04 14.69
CA GLN A 87 -15.08 -2.53 14.01
C GLN A 87 -15.88 -3.46 14.93
N ARG A 88 -17.20 -3.27 14.97
CA ARG A 88 -18.14 -4.23 15.56
C ARG A 88 -18.75 -5.09 14.46
N GLU A 89 -19.43 -4.44 13.51
CA GLU A 89 -20.10 -5.08 12.37
C GLU A 89 -20.37 -4.02 11.30
N GLY A 90 -20.03 -4.31 10.05
CA GLY A 90 -20.18 -3.35 8.95
C GLY A 90 -19.52 -2.01 9.27
N ALA A 91 -20.27 -0.91 9.19
CA ALA A 91 -19.80 0.43 9.54
C ALA A 91 -19.89 0.76 11.04
N GLU A 92 -20.49 -0.11 11.85
CA GLU A 92 -20.66 0.10 13.29
C GLU A 92 -19.36 -0.19 14.05
N LEU A 93 -19.06 0.65 15.03
CA LEU A 93 -17.88 0.53 15.89
C LEU A 93 -18.25 -0.06 17.25
N VAL A 94 -17.28 -0.69 17.91
CA VAL A 94 -17.41 -1.11 19.31
C VAL A 94 -17.62 0.14 20.17
N ARG A 95 -18.64 0.10 21.03
CA ARG A 95 -18.99 1.23 21.90
C ARG A 95 -17.80 1.68 22.77
N GLY A 96 -17.49 2.97 22.74
CA GLY A 96 -16.39 3.61 23.45
C GLY A 96 -15.01 3.41 22.81
N SER A 97 -14.93 2.80 21.63
CA SER A 97 -13.66 2.57 20.93
C SER A 97 -13.26 3.70 20.01
N ASN A 98 -14.20 4.53 19.57
CA ASN A 98 -13.93 5.58 18.58
C ASN A 98 -13.26 6.78 19.24
N ARG A 99 -12.07 7.14 18.77
CA ARG A 99 -11.22 8.17 19.37
C ARG A 99 -10.70 9.12 18.31
N ARG A 100 -10.75 10.41 18.63
CA ARG A 100 -10.26 11.48 17.76
C ARG A 100 -8.74 11.40 17.62
N LEU A 101 -8.24 11.66 16.42
CA LEU A 101 -6.82 11.76 16.10
C LEU A 101 -6.42 13.24 15.97
N GLY A 102 -5.23 13.57 16.45
CA GLY A 102 -4.62 14.90 16.31
C GLY A 102 -3.44 14.88 15.34
N PHE A 103 -3.00 16.07 14.94
CA PHE A 103 -1.84 16.29 14.08
C PHE A 103 -1.02 17.45 14.64
N GLY A 104 0.09 17.15 15.32
CA GLY A 104 0.88 18.18 16.00
C GLY A 104 0.08 18.88 17.11
N GLY A 105 -0.84 18.16 17.77
CA GLY A 105 -1.75 18.68 18.78
C GLY A 105 -2.97 19.43 18.23
N ALA A 106 -3.05 19.63 16.91
CA ALA A 106 -4.21 20.23 16.27
C ALA A 106 -5.26 19.18 15.90
N ASP A 107 -6.51 19.62 15.89
CA ASP A 107 -7.66 18.77 15.55
C ASP A 107 -7.92 18.67 14.03
N SER A 108 -7.20 19.46 13.23
CA SER A 108 -7.30 19.50 11.78
C SER A 108 -5.92 19.60 11.17
N VAL A 109 -5.76 19.11 9.94
CA VAL A 109 -4.54 19.21 9.16
C VAL A 109 -4.84 19.47 7.70
N THR A 110 -4.05 20.32 7.06
CA THR A 110 -4.07 20.51 5.60
C THR A 110 -2.80 19.91 5.01
N VAL A 111 -2.95 18.92 4.13
CA VAL A 111 -1.85 18.19 3.50
C VAL A 111 -1.59 18.76 2.11
N PRO A 112 -0.39 19.30 1.83
CA PRO A 112 -0.03 19.80 0.51
C PRO A 112 -0.15 18.73 -0.60
N ALA A 113 -0.29 19.18 -1.84
CA ALA A 113 -0.19 18.30 -3.01
C ALA A 113 1.13 17.52 -3.01
N GLY A 114 1.06 16.22 -3.26
CA GLY A 114 2.22 15.33 -3.29
C GLY A 114 2.78 14.94 -1.91
N ALA A 115 2.15 15.37 -0.82
CA ALA A 115 2.66 15.14 0.54
C ALA A 115 1.86 14.07 1.30
N THR A 116 2.44 13.63 2.42
CA THR A 116 1.79 12.78 3.42
C THR A 116 1.92 13.40 4.80
N VAL A 117 1.10 12.97 5.76
CA VAL A 117 1.20 13.37 7.16
C VAL A 117 0.85 12.21 8.07
N TYR A 118 1.62 12.04 9.16
CA TYR A 118 1.26 11.11 10.24
C TYR A 118 0.44 11.82 11.32
N SER A 119 -0.54 11.11 11.88
CA SER A 119 -1.20 11.55 13.10
C SER A 119 -0.23 11.55 14.30
N ASP A 120 -0.62 12.27 15.34
CA ASP A 120 -0.12 12.05 16.69
C ASP A 120 -0.41 10.59 17.12
N PRO A 121 0.38 10.01 18.04
CA PRO A 121 0.10 8.67 18.56
C PRO A 121 -1.25 8.64 19.28
N LEU A 122 -2.13 7.69 18.93
CA LEU A 122 -3.40 7.52 19.60
C LEU A 122 -3.24 6.63 20.85
N PRO A 123 -3.33 7.15 22.09
CA PRO A 123 -2.97 6.37 23.27
C PRO A 123 -3.81 5.10 23.42
N GLY A 124 -3.15 3.95 23.46
CA GLY A 124 -3.86 2.68 23.57
C GLY A 124 -3.06 1.47 23.11
N LYS A 125 -3.67 0.29 23.26
CA LYS A 125 -3.15 -0.95 22.69
C LYS A 125 -3.95 -1.30 21.45
N LEU A 126 -3.27 -1.80 20.44
CA LEU A 126 -3.88 -2.37 19.24
C LEU A 126 -3.43 -3.83 19.13
N PRO A 127 -4.31 -4.81 19.37
CA PRO A 127 -3.99 -6.22 19.15
C PRO A 127 -3.71 -6.51 17.67
N ALA A 128 -2.92 -7.56 17.41
CA ALA A 128 -2.74 -8.10 16.06
C ALA A 128 -4.06 -8.65 15.51
N GLY A 129 -4.27 -8.57 14.20
CA GLY A 129 -5.47 -9.09 13.54
C GLY A 129 -6.74 -8.28 13.87
N THR A 130 -6.60 -7.01 14.24
CA THR A 130 -7.74 -6.14 14.56
C THR A 130 -8.24 -5.45 13.30
N ASP A 131 -9.56 -5.44 13.11
CA ASP A 131 -10.23 -4.58 12.14
C ASP A 131 -10.35 -3.16 12.72
N LEU A 132 -9.36 -2.34 12.39
CA LEU A 132 -9.31 -0.93 12.75
C LEU A 132 -10.14 -0.14 11.74
N VAL A 133 -10.96 0.78 12.22
CA VAL A 133 -11.76 1.65 11.36
C VAL A 133 -11.27 3.08 11.49
N VAL A 134 -10.80 3.66 10.39
CA VAL A 134 -10.36 5.05 10.31
C VAL A 134 -11.42 5.85 9.58
N SER A 135 -12.00 6.85 10.25
CA SER A 135 -12.96 7.77 9.65
C SER A 135 -12.29 9.13 9.40
N VAL A 136 -12.38 9.67 8.19
CA VAL A 136 -11.90 11.00 7.82
C VAL A 136 -13.00 11.82 7.18
N HIS A 137 -13.02 13.12 7.45
CA HIS A 137 -13.88 14.09 6.77
C HIS A 137 -13.02 15.08 5.98
N THR A 138 -13.45 15.38 4.75
CA THR A 138 -12.83 16.38 3.89
C THR A 138 -13.85 17.48 3.55
N PRO A 139 -13.75 18.69 4.12
CA PRO A 139 -14.75 19.73 3.92
C PRO A 139 -14.67 20.35 2.52
N ASP A 140 -13.49 20.35 1.90
CA ASP A 140 -13.17 21.13 0.71
C ASP A 140 -12.45 20.34 -0.38
N ALA A 141 -12.41 19.00 -0.28
CA ALA A 141 -11.75 18.15 -1.27
C ALA A 141 -12.29 18.38 -2.68
N ALA A 142 -11.38 18.55 -3.63
CA ALA A 142 -11.68 18.76 -5.04
C ALA A 142 -10.48 18.36 -5.92
N GLY A 143 -10.74 18.10 -7.19
CA GLY A 143 -9.71 17.61 -8.12
C GLY A 143 -9.31 16.17 -7.81
N PRO A 144 -8.24 15.64 -8.45
CA PRO A 144 -7.85 14.25 -8.30
C PRO A 144 -7.54 13.93 -6.83
N VAL A 145 -8.07 12.82 -6.32
CA VAL A 145 -7.79 12.38 -4.96
C VAL A 145 -6.88 11.16 -4.93
N THR A 146 -6.18 11.03 -3.80
CA THR A 146 -5.36 9.85 -3.51
C THR A 146 -6.23 8.79 -2.83
N GLY A 147 -6.03 7.53 -3.21
CA GLY A 147 -6.66 6.41 -2.54
C GLY A 147 -6.09 5.10 -3.03
N HIS A 148 -6.81 4.02 -2.82
CA HIS A 148 -6.48 2.69 -3.28
C HIS A 148 -7.79 2.04 -3.73
N TRP A 149 -7.89 1.70 -5.01
CA TRP A 149 -9.18 1.42 -5.63
C TRP A 149 -9.72 0.01 -5.32
N MET A 150 -8.84 -0.98 -5.05
CA MET A 150 -9.20 -2.39 -4.89
C MET A 150 -8.93 -2.93 -3.48
N ALA A 151 -9.67 -2.46 -2.49
CA ALA A 151 -9.40 -2.78 -1.09
C ALA A 151 -9.64 -4.25 -0.68
N MET A 152 -10.39 -5.05 -1.48
CA MET A 152 -10.93 -6.37 -1.07
C MET A 152 -11.59 -6.36 0.34
N GLN A 153 -12.06 -5.18 0.74
CA GLN A 153 -12.60 -4.85 2.04
C GLN A 153 -13.67 -3.78 1.84
N THR A 154 -14.82 -3.97 2.47
CA THR A 154 -15.93 -3.03 2.45
C THR A 154 -15.61 -1.86 3.38
N SER A 155 -15.63 -0.66 2.81
CA SER A 155 -15.56 0.63 3.49
C SER A 155 -16.81 1.46 3.17
N TYR A 156 -16.95 2.65 3.74
CA TYR A 156 -18.20 3.40 3.68
C TYR A 156 -18.02 4.89 3.41
N LEU A 157 -19.05 5.50 2.84
CA LEU A 157 -19.17 6.94 2.62
C LEU A 157 -20.37 7.52 3.38
N ALA A 158 -20.23 8.78 3.79
CA ALA A 158 -21.32 9.60 4.31
C ALA A 158 -21.19 11.03 3.77
N GLU A 159 -22.29 11.75 3.66
CA GLU A 159 -22.29 13.20 3.40
C GLU A 159 -22.14 13.94 4.74
N GLY A 160 -21.27 14.95 4.79
CA GLY A 160 -20.93 15.67 6.01
C GLY A 160 -20.04 14.92 6.99
N ASP A 161 -19.74 15.56 8.13
CA ASP A 161 -18.94 14.97 9.20
C ASP A 161 -19.77 14.07 10.13
N HIS A 162 -19.61 12.75 9.94
CA HIS A 162 -20.13 11.70 10.82
C HIS A 162 -19.00 10.89 11.49
N THR A 163 -17.76 11.37 11.45
CA THR A 163 -16.57 10.59 11.82
C THR A 163 -16.54 10.19 13.30
N ALA A 164 -17.10 11.04 14.18
CA ALA A 164 -17.21 10.78 15.61
C ALA A 164 -18.27 9.71 15.98
N GLU A 165 -19.21 9.41 15.08
CA GLU A 165 -20.34 8.53 15.38
C GLU A 165 -19.95 7.06 15.39
N GLU A 166 -20.23 6.33 16.46
CA GLU A 166 -19.97 4.87 16.51
C GLU A 166 -21.02 4.06 15.72
N SER A 167 -22.20 4.63 15.49
CA SER A 167 -23.25 4.00 14.71
C SER A 167 -22.89 3.93 13.23
N GLY A 168 -23.26 2.85 12.56
CA GLY A 168 -23.20 2.73 11.10
C GLY A 168 -24.34 3.44 10.36
N ALA A 169 -25.32 4.03 11.05
CA ALA A 169 -26.57 4.50 10.44
C ALA A 169 -26.41 5.59 9.36
N ARG A 170 -25.36 6.42 9.47
CA ARG A 170 -25.04 7.48 8.49
C ARG A 170 -24.12 7.02 7.37
N TRP A 171 -23.57 5.82 7.49
CA TRP A 171 -22.59 5.21 6.59
C TRP A 171 -23.28 4.25 5.62
N ALA A 172 -24.27 4.75 4.89
CA ALA A 172 -25.19 3.91 4.12
C ALA A 172 -24.64 3.47 2.75
N ALA A 173 -23.64 4.17 2.20
CA ALA A 173 -23.04 3.84 0.92
C ALA A 173 -21.75 3.03 1.15
N SER A 174 -21.71 1.80 0.63
CA SER A 174 -20.50 0.98 0.65
C SER A 174 -19.60 1.27 -0.54
N ILE A 175 -18.30 1.14 -0.32
CA ILE A 175 -17.24 1.24 -1.32
C ILE A 175 -16.23 0.12 -1.11
N GLY A 176 -15.57 -0.31 -2.19
CA GLY A 176 -14.49 -1.31 -2.16
C GLY A 176 -13.10 -0.67 -2.23
N SER A 177 -12.94 0.54 -1.71
CA SER A 177 -11.73 1.35 -1.86
C SER A 177 -11.36 2.04 -0.56
N TRP A 178 -10.08 2.36 -0.38
CA TRP A 178 -9.60 3.24 0.68
C TRP A 178 -9.28 4.63 0.10
N PHE A 179 -9.58 5.70 0.82
CA PHE A 179 -9.35 7.07 0.38
C PHE A 179 -8.43 7.79 1.37
N TYR A 180 -7.37 8.41 0.87
CA TYR A 180 -6.38 9.17 1.65
C TYR A 180 -5.60 8.41 2.72
N LEU A 181 -5.97 7.20 3.14
CA LEU A 181 -5.23 6.39 4.11
C LEU A 181 -4.30 5.41 3.39
N ASP A 182 -2.99 5.48 3.64
CA ASP A 182 -2.01 4.60 3.00
C ASP A 182 -1.13 3.80 3.97
N ALA A 183 -1.13 4.13 5.28
CA ALA A 183 -0.45 3.32 6.29
C ALA A 183 -1.06 3.44 7.69
N VAL A 184 -0.94 2.36 8.46
CA VAL A 184 -1.10 2.34 9.91
C VAL A 184 0.15 1.74 10.52
N SER A 185 0.71 2.41 11.52
CA SER A 185 1.90 1.97 12.24
C SER A 185 1.65 1.93 13.74
N VAL A 186 2.40 1.09 14.45
CA VAL A 186 2.32 0.94 15.90
C VAL A 186 3.71 0.96 16.53
N ARG A 187 3.80 1.36 17.79
CA ARG A 187 4.98 1.09 18.61
C ARG A 187 4.93 -0.37 19.06
N ALA A 188 5.69 -1.23 18.37
CA ALA A 188 5.80 -2.65 18.68
C ALA A 188 6.86 -2.91 19.77
N ALA A 189 7.09 -4.19 20.09
CA ALA A 189 8.20 -4.58 20.96
C ALA A 189 9.55 -4.20 20.30
N PRO A 190 10.62 -3.98 21.08
CA PRO A 190 11.96 -3.76 20.53
C PRO A 190 12.32 -4.82 19.50
N ASP A 191 13.10 -4.40 18.51
CA ASP A 191 13.57 -5.23 17.41
C ASP A 191 12.47 -5.85 16.54
N THR A 192 11.20 -5.46 16.69
CA THR A 192 10.15 -5.90 15.77
C THR A 192 10.31 -5.17 14.43
N GLY A 193 10.29 -5.92 13.33
CA GLY A 193 10.30 -5.39 11.98
C GLY A 193 9.04 -5.73 11.18
N ALA A 194 9.01 -5.28 9.94
CA ALA A 194 7.95 -5.56 8.97
C ALA A 194 8.50 -6.05 7.63
N VAL A 195 7.67 -6.82 6.93
CA VAL A 195 7.80 -7.10 5.51
C VAL A 195 6.76 -6.29 4.73
N VAL A 196 7.16 -5.75 3.59
CA VAL A 196 6.24 -5.09 2.66
C VAL A 196 6.10 -5.94 1.41
N ALA A 197 4.88 -6.35 1.08
CA ALA A 197 4.57 -7.09 -0.14
C ALA A 197 4.34 -6.10 -1.30
N LEU A 198 5.34 -5.93 -2.17
CA LEU A 198 5.28 -5.12 -3.37
C LEU A 198 4.80 -5.99 -4.53
N GLY A 199 3.68 -5.63 -5.17
CA GLY A 199 3.19 -6.43 -6.29
C GLY A 199 1.98 -5.91 -7.02
N ASP A 200 1.35 -6.82 -7.76
CA ASP A 200 0.19 -6.54 -8.64
C ASP A 200 -1.16 -6.99 -8.05
N SER A 201 -2.16 -7.26 -8.90
CA SER A 201 -3.52 -7.68 -8.52
C SER A 201 -3.56 -8.96 -7.71
N ILE A 202 -2.58 -9.84 -7.87
CA ILE A 202 -2.51 -11.09 -7.10
C ILE A 202 -2.09 -10.78 -5.66
N THR A 203 -1.16 -9.84 -5.47
CA THR A 203 -0.75 -9.36 -4.15
C THR A 203 -1.81 -8.51 -3.49
N ASP A 204 -2.41 -7.61 -4.26
CA ASP A 204 -3.50 -6.74 -3.84
C ASP A 204 -4.72 -7.57 -3.35
N GLY A 205 -5.00 -8.68 -4.04
CA GLY A 205 -5.87 -9.74 -3.52
C GLY A 205 -7.05 -10.12 -4.40
N TRP A 206 -7.04 -9.78 -5.68
CA TRP A 206 -8.14 -10.10 -6.58
C TRP A 206 -8.48 -11.60 -6.55
N ARG A 207 -9.78 -11.93 -6.62
CA ARG A 207 -10.36 -13.28 -6.40
C ARG A 207 -10.31 -13.85 -4.98
N SER A 208 -9.70 -13.17 -4.01
CA SER A 208 -9.95 -13.49 -2.60
C SER A 208 -11.37 -13.08 -2.19
N THR A 209 -11.94 -13.75 -1.19
CA THR A 209 -13.28 -13.39 -0.69
C THR A 209 -13.21 -12.07 0.09
N THR A 210 -13.95 -11.06 -0.38
CA THR A 210 -14.11 -9.75 0.28
C THR A 210 -14.48 -9.90 1.76
N ASP A 211 -13.93 -9.02 2.60
CA ASP A 211 -14.18 -8.93 4.05
C ASP A 211 -13.71 -10.13 4.88
N LEU A 212 -13.04 -11.13 4.28
CA LEU A 212 -12.53 -12.30 5.01
C LEU A 212 -11.03 -12.26 5.27
N ASN A 213 -10.32 -11.22 4.81
CA ASN A 213 -8.86 -11.07 4.97
C ASN A 213 -8.09 -12.33 4.53
N ARG A 214 -8.41 -12.82 3.32
CA ARG A 214 -7.87 -14.06 2.72
C ARG A 214 -6.88 -13.80 1.58
N ARG A 215 -6.27 -12.62 1.55
CA ARG A 215 -5.16 -12.32 0.64
C ARG A 215 -3.91 -13.04 1.15
N TRP A 216 -2.97 -13.36 0.28
CA TRP A 216 -1.75 -14.04 0.72
C TRP A 216 -0.95 -13.23 1.77
N PRO A 217 -0.90 -11.87 1.74
CA PRO A 217 -0.25 -11.11 2.80
C PRO A 217 -0.98 -11.20 4.15
N ASP A 218 -2.32 -11.33 4.16
CA ASP A 218 -3.09 -11.55 5.40
C ASP A 218 -2.79 -12.93 6.01
N TYR A 219 -2.71 -13.97 5.18
CA TYR A 219 -2.30 -15.30 5.63
C TYR A 219 -0.85 -15.29 6.16
N LEU A 220 0.06 -14.58 5.48
CA LEU A 220 1.43 -14.40 5.93
C LEU A 220 1.47 -13.70 7.29
N ALA A 221 0.71 -12.62 7.48
CA ALA A 221 0.60 -11.93 8.77
C ALA A 221 0.20 -12.90 9.89
N ARG A 222 -0.82 -13.75 9.67
CA ARG A 222 -1.23 -14.78 10.64
C ARG A 222 -0.15 -15.82 10.94
N ARG A 223 0.66 -16.21 9.95
CA ARG A 223 1.81 -17.12 10.12
C ARG A 223 2.90 -16.44 10.95
N LEU A 224 3.28 -15.21 10.60
CA LEU A 224 4.31 -14.44 11.28
C LEU A 224 3.97 -14.22 12.76
N GLN A 225 2.71 -13.92 13.11
CA GLN A 225 2.34 -13.76 14.53
C GLN A 225 2.61 -15.01 15.38
N LYS A 226 2.50 -16.22 14.79
CA LYS A 226 2.72 -17.49 15.49
C LYS A 226 4.18 -17.97 15.45
N ALA A 227 4.97 -17.46 14.52
CA ALA A 227 6.35 -17.87 14.32
C ALA A 227 7.32 -17.17 15.27
N ARG A 228 8.51 -17.76 15.46
CA ARG A 228 9.61 -17.17 16.25
C ARG A 228 10.52 -16.34 15.35
N THR A 229 10.01 -15.19 14.94
CA THR A 229 10.67 -14.22 14.06
C THR A 229 10.52 -12.82 14.69
N THR A 230 11.41 -11.90 14.34
CA THR A 230 11.33 -10.47 14.63
C THR A 230 10.52 -9.71 13.59
N VAL A 231 10.36 -10.25 12.38
CA VAL A 231 9.46 -9.70 11.35
C VAL A 231 8.02 -10.08 11.67
N LYS A 232 7.20 -9.10 12.02
CA LYS A 232 5.80 -9.29 12.44
C LYS A 232 4.82 -8.39 11.68
N GLY A 233 5.27 -7.20 11.29
CA GLY A 233 4.49 -6.28 10.47
C GLY A 233 4.36 -6.79 9.03
N VAL A 234 3.21 -6.59 8.42
CA VAL A 234 2.96 -6.86 7.01
C VAL A 234 2.19 -5.68 6.43
N ALA A 235 2.72 -5.07 5.37
CA ALA A 235 1.98 -4.13 4.54
C ALA A 235 1.75 -4.74 3.16
N ASN A 236 0.55 -4.54 2.61
CA ASN A 236 0.20 -5.01 1.27
C ASN A 236 0.24 -3.82 0.32
N GLU A 237 1.36 -3.68 -0.39
CA GLU A 237 1.55 -2.63 -1.39
C GLU A 237 1.29 -3.21 -2.79
N GLY A 238 0.23 -4.02 -2.93
CA GLY A 238 -0.30 -4.45 -4.22
C GLY A 238 -1.01 -3.32 -4.95
N ILE A 239 -0.94 -3.32 -6.28
CA ILE A 239 -1.82 -2.50 -7.14
C ILE A 239 -2.30 -3.38 -8.29
N ALA A 240 -3.61 -3.54 -8.43
CA ALA A 240 -4.13 -4.35 -9.52
C ALA A 240 -3.73 -3.86 -10.93
N GLY A 241 -3.14 -4.77 -11.70
CA GLY A 241 -2.60 -4.51 -13.04
C GLY A 241 -1.24 -3.80 -13.07
N ASN A 242 -0.60 -3.58 -11.92
CA ASN A 242 0.70 -2.94 -11.83
C ASN A 242 1.79 -3.75 -12.54
N ARG A 243 2.75 -2.98 -13.04
CA ARG A 243 3.95 -3.43 -13.73
C ARG A 243 5.20 -3.00 -12.97
N VAL A 244 6.27 -3.76 -13.18
CA VAL A 244 7.60 -3.45 -12.65
C VAL A 244 8.20 -2.24 -13.37
N LEU A 245 8.11 -2.22 -14.70
CA LEU A 245 8.95 -1.36 -15.54
C LEU A 245 8.32 0.00 -15.85
N THR A 246 7.02 0.03 -16.10
CA THR A 246 6.33 1.21 -16.66
C THR A 246 5.03 1.49 -15.95
N ASP A 247 4.70 2.77 -15.79
CA ASP A 247 3.41 3.21 -15.25
C ASP A 247 2.25 2.67 -16.12
N GLY A 248 1.11 2.44 -15.48
CA GLY A 248 -0.09 1.89 -16.08
C GLY A 248 -1.31 2.19 -15.20
N PRO A 249 -2.06 1.18 -14.73
CA PRO A 249 -3.15 1.37 -13.76
C PRO A 249 -2.74 2.12 -12.48
N GLY A 250 -1.47 2.03 -12.09
CA GLY A 250 -0.80 2.87 -11.10
C GLY A 250 0.64 3.17 -11.54
N GLN A 251 1.42 3.84 -10.69
CA GLN A 251 2.86 4.00 -10.95
C GLN A 251 3.56 2.64 -10.90
N SER A 252 4.62 2.47 -11.68
CA SER A 252 5.38 1.21 -11.71
C SER A 252 6.01 0.88 -10.36
N ALA A 253 6.33 -0.39 -10.13
CA ALA A 253 7.06 -0.82 -8.93
C ALA A 253 8.33 0.01 -8.71
N LEU A 254 9.09 0.26 -9.79
CA LEU A 254 10.28 1.12 -9.77
C LEU A 254 9.96 2.56 -9.35
N ASN A 255 8.88 3.14 -9.89
CA ASN A 255 8.54 4.54 -9.63
C ASN A 255 7.93 4.78 -8.25
N ARG A 256 7.33 3.74 -7.65
CA ARG A 256 6.67 3.85 -6.34
C ARG A 256 7.44 3.23 -5.18
N LEU A 257 8.54 2.53 -5.44
CA LEU A 257 9.35 1.81 -4.44
C LEU A 257 9.66 2.68 -3.21
N ASP A 258 10.13 3.91 -3.40
CA ASP A 258 10.46 4.78 -2.27
C ASP A 258 9.23 5.17 -1.45
N ARG A 259 8.16 5.61 -2.12
CA ARG A 259 6.95 6.12 -1.47
C ARG A 259 6.18 5.02 -0.77
N ASP A 260 5.89 3.92 -1.45
CA ASP A 260 4.96 2.90 -0.95
C ASP A 260 5.68 1.88 -0.06
N VAL A 261 6.96 1.61 -0.33
CA VAL A 261 7.69 0.53 0.33
C VAL A 261 8.76 1.05 1.27
N LEU A 262 9.71 1.84 0.77
CA LEU A 262 10.89 2.17 1.56
C LEU A 262 10.60 3.21 2.66
N SER A 263 9.56 4.01 2.50
CA SER A 263 9.09 4.96 3.51
C SER A 263 8.36 4.31 4.69
N GLN A 264 7.99 3.02 4.60
CA GLN A 264 7.18 2.37 5.62
C GLN A 264 7.97 2.18 6.94
N PRO A 265 7.39 2.55 8.11
CA PRO A 265 8.07 2.40 9.39
C PRO A 265 8.42 0.94 9.70
N GLY A 266 9.67 0.70 10.13
CA GLY A 266 10.11 -0.59 10.61
C GLY A 266 10.25 -1.68 9.53
N VAL A 267 10.14 -1.33 8.24
CA VAL A 267 10.36 -2.31 7.17
C VAL A 267 11.83 -2.77 7.15
N ARG A 268 12.01 -4.09 7.14
CA ARG A 268 13.32 -4.75 7.02
C ARG A 268 13.45 -5.52 5.71
N THR A 269 12.31 -5.95 5.18
CA THR A 269 12.27 -6.87 4.05
C THR A 269 11.21 -6.41 3.06
N VAL A 270 11.58 -6.40 1.78
CA VAL A 270 10.65 -6.21 0.66
C VAL A 270 10.41 -7.59 0.05
N PHE A 271 9.14 -7.95 -0.13
CA PHE A 271 8.75 -9.15 -0.86
C PHE A 271 8.18 -8.72 -2.21
N LEU A 272 8.94 -8.94 -3.29
CA LEU A 272 8.53 -8.62 -4.65
C LEU A 272 7.80 -9.79 -5.30
N PHE A 273 6.54 -9.55 -5.68
CA PHE A 273 5.77 -10.46 -6.53
C PHE A 273 5.03 -9.66 -7.60
N GLU A 274 5.66 -9.54 -8.76
CA GLU A 274 5.15 -8.79 -9.90
C GLU A 274 5.76 -9.31 -11.21
N GLY A 275 5.27 -8.82 -12.35
CA GLY A 275 5.85 -9.08 -13.67
C GLY A 275 4.91 -9.74 -14.66
N VAL A 276 3.79 -10.34 -14.21
CA VAL A 276 2.83 -10.94 -15.14
C VAL A 276 2.18 -9.89 -16.05
N ASN A 277 1.95 -8.67 -15.55
CA ASN A 277 1.37 -7.56 -16.32
C ASN A 277 2.37 -6.89 -17.27
N ASP A 278 3.67 -7.02 -17.02
CA ASP A 278 4.72 -6.61 -17.95
C ASP A 278 4.80 -7.60 -19.12
N ILE A 279 4.65 -8.90 -18.84
CA ILE A 279 4.87 -10.00 -19.79
C ILE A 279 3.65 -10.29 -20.67
N LYS A 280 2.43 -10.26 -20.11
CA LYS A 280 1.19 -10.57 -20.84
C LYS A 280 0.88 -9.49 -21.91
N SER A 281 -0.11 -9.77 -22.76
CA SER A 281 -0.65 -8.80 -23.74
C SER A 281 0.32 -8.36 -24.85
N HIS A 282 1.33 -9.18 -25.17
CA HIS A 282 2.29 -8.90 -26.25
C HIS A 282 2.94 -7.50 -26.15
N THR A 283 3.31 -7.06 -24.94
CA THR A 283 3.95 -5.75 -24.71
C THR A 283 5.28 -5.56 -25.42
N GLY A 284 5.93 -6.67 -25.83
CA GLY A 284 7.29 -6.67 -26.38
C GLY A 284 8.39 -6.66 -25.30
N VAL A 285 8.02 -6.78 -24.02
CA VAL A 285 8.98 -6.91 -22.91
C VAL A 285 9.76 -8.21 -23.07
N THR A 286 11.09 -8.11 -22.95
CA THR A 286 11.99 -9.26 -22.95
C THR A 286 12.32 -9.73 -21.53
N ALA A 287 12.83 -10.95 -21.39
CA ALA A 287 13.32 -11.42 -20.10
C ALA A 287 14.43 -10.52 -19.54
N GLN A 288 15.31 -9.99 -20.40
CA GLN A 288 16.36 -9.08 -19.98
C GLN A 288 15.80 -7.79 -19.38
N ASN A 289 14.73 -7.22 -19.95
CA ASN A 289 14.10 -6.03 -19.38
C ASN A 289 13.57 -6.28 -17.97
N MET A 290 12.93 -7.43 -17.73
CA MET A 290 12.45 -7.81 -16.40
C MET A 290 13.60 -8.04 -15.42
N ILE A 291 14.66 -8.74 -15.87
CA ILE A 291 15.86 -9.00 -15.06
C ILE A 291 16.52 -7.69 -14.63
N ASP A 292 16.67 -6.74 -15.55
CA ASP A 292 17.24 -5.42 -15.26
C ASP A 292 16.38 -4.64 -14.26
N GLY A 293 15.05 -4.67 -14.40
CA GLY A 293 14.13 -4.06 -13.45
C GLY A 293 14.20 -4.68 -12.05
N TYR A 294 14.30 -6.01 -11.94
CA TYR A 294 14.47 -6.70 -10.66
C TYR A 294 15.81 -6.37 -9.99
N ARG A 295 16.89 -6.27 -10.77
CA ARG A 295 18.20 -5.84 -10.28
C ARG A 295 18.16 -4.40 -9.78
N GLU A 296 17.50 -3.50 -10.49
CA GLU A 296 17.36 -2.12 -10.03
C GLU A 296 16.57 -2.03 -8.71
N ILE A 297 15.50 -2.83 -8.55
CA ILE A 297 14.79 -2.93 -7.27
C ILE A 297 15.72 -3.48 -6.19
N ALA A 298 16.46 -4.55 -6.46
CA ALA A 298 17.42 -5.14 -5.51
C ALA A 298 18.44 -4.10 -5.05
N ASP A 299 19.11 -3.43 -5.99
CA ASP A 299 20.12 -2.40 -5.71
C ASP A 299 19.56 -1.29 -4.81
N ARG A 300 18.34 -0.82 -5.09
CA ARG A 300 17.69 0.24 -4.29
C ARG A 300 17.25 -0.24 -2.91
N VAL A 301 16.77 -1.48 -2.79
CA VAL A 301 16.38 -2.09 -1.51
C VAL A 301 17.61 -2.31 -0.63
N HIS A 302 18.70 -2.85 -1.19
CA HIS A 302 19.97 -3.04 -0.49
C HIS A 302 20.64 -1.71 -0.12
N ALA A 303 20.58 -0.70 -1.00
CA ALA A 303 21.07 0.65 -0.68
C ALA A 303 20.30 1.30 0.49
N ALA A 304 19.05 0.90 0.70
CA ALA A 304 18.25 1.29 1.86
C ALA A 304 18.48 0.41 3.11
N GLY A 305 19.44 -0.53 3.07
CA GLY A 305 19.79 -1.42 4.17
C GLY A 305 18.73 -2.47 4.48
N LYS A 306 17.96 -2.89 3.48
CA LYS A 306 16.86 -3.86 3.59
C LYS A 306 17.12 -5.07 2.71
N CYS A 307 16.46 -6.17 3.02
CA CYS A 307 16.54 -7.39 2.24
C CYS A 307 15.42 -7.46 1.18
N LEU A 308 15.70 -8.09 0.06
CA LEU A 308 14.76 -8.37 -1.01
C LEU A 308 14.53 -9.87 -1.15
N VAL A 309 13.29 -10.28 -0.87
CA VAL A 309 12.75 -11.59 -1.27
C VAL A 309 12.03 -11.43 -2.59
N VAL A 310 12.31 -12.29 -3.55
CA VAL A 310 11.64 -12.29 -4.86
C VAL A 310 10.87 -13.58 -5.06
N SER A 311 9.73 -13.50 -5.72
CA SER A 311 8.96 -14.68 -6.11
C SER A 311 8.93 -14.90 -7.61
N THR A 312 8.80 -16.15 -8.03
CA THR A 312 8.62 -16.51 -9.44
C THR A 312 7.25 -16.05 -9.94
N VAL A 313 7.19 -15.64 -11.21
CA VAL A 313 5.95 -15.24 -11.90
C VAL A 313 5.07 -16.48 -12.13
N GLY A 314 3.86 -16.47 -11.59
CA GLY A 314 2.92 -17.59 -11.66
C GLY A 314 2.46 -17.95 -13.09
N PRO A 315 1.97 -19.18 -13.31
CA PRO A 315 1.40 -19.60 -14.58
C PRO A 315 0.10 -18.85 -14.90
N PHE A 316 -0.12 -18.51 -16.17
CA PHE A 316 -1.33 -17.78 -16.58
C PHE A 316 -1.95 -18.26 -17.91
N LYS A 317 -1.59 -19.48 -18.38
CA LYS A 317 -2.22 -20.06 -19.58
C LYS A 317 -3.70 -20.29 -19.36
N GLY A 318 -4.50 -19.79 -20.30
CA GLY A 318 -5.96 -19.76 -20.21
C GLY A 318 -6.50 -18.34 -20.03
N TRP A 319 -5.69 -17.41 -19.53
CA TRP A 319 -5.99 -15.99 -19.57
C TRP A 319 -5.96 -15.48 -21.01
N SER A 320 -6.83 -14.53 -21.36
CA SER A 320 -7.00 -14.07 -22.75
C SER A 320 -5.75 -13.39 -23.34
N GLU A 321 -4.86 -12.90 -22.48
CA GLU A 321 -3.63 -12.19 -22.87
C GLU A 321 -2.38 -13.07 -22.78
N TRP A 322 -2.57 -14.40 -22.65
CA TRP A 322 -1.50 -15.38 -22.71
C TRP A 322 -1.16 -15.78 -24.15
N ASP A 323 0.12 -15.96 -24.42
CA ASP A 323 0.63 -16.49 -25.68
C ASP A 323 1.98 -17.22 -25.47
N PRO A 324 2.47 -18.01 -26.45
CA PRO A 324 3.73 -18.74 -26.33
C PRO A 324 4.99 -17.86 -26.17
N ALA A 325 4.99 -16.64 -26.70
CA ALA A 325 6.13 -15.73 -26.56
C ALA A 325 6.21 -15.18 -25.13
N ALA A 326 5.07 -14.79 -24.55
CA ALA A 326 4.95 -14.39 -23.17
C ALA A 326 5.35 -15.52 -22.20
N GLU A 327 4.95 -16.77 -22.48
CA GLU A 327 5.38 -17.93 -21.69
C GLU A 327 6.90 -18.18 -21.77
N THR A 328 7.50 -17.97 -22.95
CA THR A 328 8.95 -18.06 -23.12
C THR A 328 9.66 -17.05 -22.21
N VAL A 329 9.23 -15.78 -22.23
CA VAL A 329 9.77 -14.74 -21.35
C VAL A 329 9.59 -15.11 -19.88
N ARG A 330 8.40 -15.56 -19.48
CA ARG A 330 8.10 -15.98 -18.10
C ARG A 330 9.04 -17.08 -17.62
N GLN A 331 9.29 -18.10 -18.44
CA GLN A 331 10.20 -19.20 -18.11
C GLN A 331 11.65 -18.74 -17.97
N GLU A 332 12.11 -17.85 -18.84
CA GLU A 332 13.46 -17.27 -18.76
C GLU A 332 13.65 -16.44 -17.50
N VAL A 333 12.69 -15.58 -17.18
CA VAL A 333 12.66 -14.79 -15.95
C VAL A 333 12.64 -15.69 -14.72
N ASN A 334 11.78 -16.71 -14.68
CA ASN A 334 11.68 -17.62 -13.55
C ASN A 334 12.92 -18.48 -13.36
N ARG A 335 13.64 -18.83 -14.43
CA ARG A 335 14.94 -19.50 -14.35
C ARG A 335 15.98 -18.58 -13.72
N PHE A 336 16.04 -17.31 -14.16
CA PHE A 336 16.92 -16.31 -13.54
C PHE A 336 16.64 -16.13 -12.04
N ILE A 337 15.37 -15.99 -11.65
CA ILE A 337 14.98 -15.85 -10.23
C ILE A 337 15.47 -17.04 -9.39
N ARG A 338 15.36 -18.27 -9.91
CA ARG A 338 15.75 -19.48 -9.18
C ARG A 338 17.27 -19.67 -9.09
N ASP A 339 17.99 -19.36 -10.16
CA ASP A 339 19.35 -19.85 -10.35
C ASP A 339 20.44 -18.78 -10.17
N SER A 340 20.08 -17.49 -10.19
CA SER A 340 21.07 -16.39 -10.16
C SER A 340 21.82 -16.26 -8.84
N GLY A 341 21.14 -16.50 -7.71
CA GLY A 341 21.66 -16.21 -6.38
C GLY A 341 21.81 -14.71 -6.09
N GLU A 342 21.13 -13.84 -6.84
CA GLU A 342 21.21 -12.38 -6.70
C GLU A 342 20.25 -11.79 -5.65
N PHE A 343 19.35 -12.60 -5.09
CA PHE A 343 18.33 -12.18 -4.12
C PHE A 343 18.56 -12.83 -2.75
N ASP A 344 18.16 -12.16 -1.68
CA ASP A 344 18.37 -12.63 -0.30
C ASP A 344 17.57 -13.91 -0.02
N ALA A 345 16.37 -14.03 -0.60
CA ALA A 345 15.62 -15.28 -0.64
C ALA A 345 14.69 -15.34 -1.85
N VAL A 346 14.25 -16.56 -2.19
CA VAL A 346 13.36 -16.83 -3.32
C VAL A 346 12.15 -17.66 -2.89
N THR A 347 10.95 -17.23 -3.27
CA THR A 347 9.72 -18.03 -3.09
C THR A 347 9.14 -18.46 -4.44
N ASP A 348 9.10 -19.77 -4.71
CA ASP A 348 8.71 -20.28 -6.03
C ASP A 348 7.17 -20.43 -6.19
N PHE A 349 6.46 -19.31 -6.31
CA PHE A 349 5.00 -19.31 -6.52
C PHE A 349 4.55 -20.01 -7.80
N ASP A 350 5.33 -19.97 -8.89
CA ASP A 350 5.06 -20.79 -10.09
C ASP A 350 4.90 -22.27 -9.74
N ARG A 351 5.86 -22.83 -9.00
CA ARG A 351 5.81 -24.25 -8.61
C ARG A 351 4.64 -24.57 -7.70
N ILE A 352 4.24 -23.64 -6.83
CA ILE A 352 3.11 -23.80 -5.91
C ILE A 352 1.78 -23.78 -6.65
N LEU A 353 1.63 -22.86 -7.61
CA LEU A 353 0.34 -22.60 -8.26
C LEU A 353 0.10 -23.49 -9.47
N ARG A 354 1.13 -23.99 -10.15
CA ARG A 354 0.98 -24.71 -11.43
C ARG A 354 0.32 -26.08 -11.29
N SER A 355 -0.46 -26.45 -12.30
CA SER A 355 -1.00 -27.79 -12.46
C SER A 355 0.14 -28.79 -12.74
N PRO A 356 0.13 -30.00 -12.15
CA PRO A 356 1.11 -31.04 -12.47
C PRO A 356 0.90 -31.67 -13.86
N TYR A 357 -0.20 -31.35 -14.55
CA TYR A 357 -0.54 -31.90 -15.87
C TYR A 357 -0.30 -30.93 -17.02
N ASP A 358 -0.32 -29.62 -16.75
CA ASP A 358 0.05 -28.55 -17.69
C ASP A 358 0.70 -27.44 -16.85
N HIS A 359 2.03 -27.42 -16.81
CA HIS A 359 2.81 -26.51 -15.94
C HIS A 359 2.65 -25.03 -16.31
N GLU A 360 2.08 -24.72 -17.47
CA GLU A 360 1.80 -23.34 -17.91
C GLU A 360 0.46 -22.84 -17.37
N ARG A 361 -0.38 -23.74 -16.83
CA ARG A 361 -1.70 -23.43 -16.22
C ARG A 361 -1.63 -23.45 -14.72
N MET A 362 -2.45 -22.60 -14.09
CA MET A 362 -2.75 -22.72 -12.67
C MET A 362 -3.52 -24.03 -12.40
N LEU A 363 -3.23 -24.67 -11.26
CA LEU A 363 -3.98 -25.81 -10.78
C LEU A 363 -5.44 -25.38 -10.54
N PRO A 364 -6.46 -26.07 -11.12
CA PRO A 364 -7.86 -25.64 -10.98
C PRO A 364 -8.37 -25.53 -9.54
N PHE A 365 -7.74 -26.21 -8.59
CA PHE A 365 -8.06 -26.10 -7.16
C PHE A 365 -7.65 -24.76 -6.55
N PHE A 366 -6.63 -24.11 -7.11
CA PHE A 366 -6.14 -22.80 -6.71
C PHE A 366 -6.70 -21.67 -7.58
N ASP A 367 -7.15 -21.96 -8.79
CA ASP A 367 -7.67 -20.99 -9.77
C ASP A 367 -8.96 -20.30 -9.29
N GLY A 368 -8.97 -18.96 -9.29
CA GLY A 368 -10.14 -18.13 -9.02
C GLY A 368 -11.16 -18.10 -10.16
N GLY A 369 -10.87 -18.79 -11.27
CA GLY A 369 -11.74 -19.02 -12.41
C GLY A 369 -11.39 -18.19 -13.64
N ASP A 370 -10.32 -17.39 -13.60
CA ASP A 370 -9.82 -16.62 -14.74
C ASP A 370 -8.44 -17.08 -15.23
N HIS A 371 -7.89 -18.14 -14.64
CA HIS A 371 -6.63 -18.75 -15.08
C HIS A 371 -5.39 -17.87 -14.86
N ILE A 372 -5.48 -16.81 -14.05
CA ILE A 372 -4.33 -15.98 -13.66
C ILE A 372 -4.35 -15.61 -12.17
N HIS A 373 -5.53 -15.38 -11.59
CA HIS A 373 -5.66 -15.01 -10.18
C HIS A 373 -6.04 -16.22 -9.32
N PRO A 374 -5.29 -16.51 -8.25
CA PRO A 374 -5.67 -17.55 -7.30
C PRO A 374 -6.90 -17.15 -6.47
N GLY A 375 -7.80 -18.09 -6.21
CA GLY A 375 -8.85 -17.93 -5.19
C GLY A 375 -8.29 -18.12 -3.76
N ASP A 376 -9.16 -18.08 -2.75
CA ASP A 376 -8.79 -18.20 -1.32
C ASP A 376 -7.78 -19.32 -1.01
N LYS A 377 -7.96 -20.50 -1.62
CA LYS A 377 -7.07 -21.65 -1.39
C LYS A 377 -5.69 -21.45 -2.01
N GLY A 378 -5.61 -20.81 -3.18
CA GLY A 378 -4.35 -20.48 -3.83
C GLY A 378 -3.62 -19.37 -3.06
N MET A 379 -4.34 -18.35 -2.59
CA MET A 379 -3.80 -17.30 -1.72
C MET A 379 -3.21 -17.89 -0.43
N GLN A 380 -3.90 -18.84 0.20
CA GLN A 380 -3.36 -19.55 1.36
C GLN A 380 -2.12 -20.37 1.01
N ALA A 381 -2.15 -21.13 -0.10
CA ALA A 381 -1.02 -21.95 -0.53
C ALA A 381 0.24 -21.12 -0.82
N MET A 382 0.08 -19.95 -1.42
CA MET A 382 1.16 -18.97 -1.61
C MET A 382 1.73 -18.53 -0.27
N ALA A 383 0.87 -18.08 0.65
CA ALA A 383 1.31 -17.64 1.96
C ALA A 383 2.01 -18.75 2.75
N ASP A 384 1.54 -20.00 2.66
CA ASP A 384 2.14 -21.17 3.33
C ASP A 384 3.52 -21.53 2.76
N ALA A 385 3.80 -21.18 1.50
CA ALA A 385 5.06 -21.44 0.82
C ALA A 385 6.18 -20.44 1.15
N VAL A 386 5.85 -19.28 1.71
CA VAL A 386 6.86 -18.30 2.14
C VAL A 386 7.70 -18.89 3.28
N ASP A 387 9.00 -18.94 3.07
CA ASP A 387 9.96 -19.25 4.13
C ASP A 387 10.06 -18.05 5.08
N LEU A 388 9.72 -18.26 6.35
CA LEU A 388 9.67 -17.17 7.33
C LEU A 388 11.07 -16.78 7.80
N ASP A 389 12.03 -17.70 7.79
CA ASP A 389 13.40 -17.42 8.19
C ASP A 389 14.09 -16.56 7.11
N GLY A 390 13.77 -16.80 5.82
CA GLY A 390 14.22 -15.97 4.70
C GLY A 390 13.64 -14.55 4.69
N LEU A 391 12.72 -14.21 5.60
CA LEU A 391 12.27 -12.84 5.80
C LEU A 391 13.12 -12.07 6.82
N GLU A 392 13.94 -12.75 7.64
CA GLU A 392 14.85 -12.10 8.56
C GLU A 392 16.02 -11.51 7.79
N CYS A 393 16.15 -10.19 7.86
CA CYS A 393 17.31 -9.51 7.30
C CYS A 393 18.44 -9.55 8.34
N ASP A 394 19.17 -10.67 8.39
CA ASP A 394 20.41 -10.76 9.15
C ASP A 394 21.46 -9.92 8.43
N GLY A 395 21.80 -8.78 9.01
CA GLY A 395 22.82 -7.88 8.46
C GLY A 395 24.11 -8.67 8.18
N SER A 396 24.46 -8.77 6.91
CA SER A 396 25.77 -9.27 6.48
C SER A 396 26.86 -8.23 6.67
#